data_AF-A0A3N4M6R8-F1
#
_entry.id   AF-A0A3N4M6R8-F1
#
_cell.length_a   1.000
_cell.length_b   1.000
_cell.length_c   1.000
_cell.angle_alpha   90.00
_cell.angle_beta   90.00
_cell.angle_gamma   90.00
#
_symmetry.space_group_name_H-M   'P 1'
#
loop_
_entity.id
_entity.type
_entity.pdbx_description
1 polymer ?
#
loop_
_entity_poly.entity_id
_entity_poly.type
_entity_poly.pdbx_seq_one_letter_code
_entity_poly.pdbx_strand_id
1 'polypeptide(L)'
;MSAHAARFDVSTVSNWREATVIEFFEKGALFESDEIETIRKLRIKGMQLPTLTLEKLLKLFLLVLTIHVAGYPQGLTYKPPKDFLATSGAQWDYQAEAVKEVLRPALTEHYRNYKAQRIDKKTMPLYMFLAGAGTGKSRNANEFRHTVYKILGETNIVHAELADRLRRAWVFHVSFEYGTTITPQERKSPTHVVAARMMLQLLSSCESLESIHAGDRSQSLHPASVLDLVCKYYHQSLTDSTVILVIDGIHDLIDSQSGDYVYLEEALTRLGDLTHRGFILVCCTSTLSVLVKQLVRRSNRERIYLPVPSLLSPTLNGEALSRHLQGRPALLQAENDCGGHGRALEIFYDQVLNYPAENISYLMSMVEGKLKSQYESAFPSTLPKVEIVKAVLGNKLLYSNSTIPGTTLLVDELCSTGLIRFIPSNEPNYMIGSGYLELPYIWLWLWCKEDLLFQKLQLDDYAFHEQDPTAPAAFGWSNLLLKEVLV
;
A
#
# COMPACT_ATOMS: atom_id res chain seq x y z
N MET A 1 -37.17 -22.19 28.81
CA MET A 1 -37.31 -21.48 30.12
C MET A 1 -36.41 -20.26 30.09
N SER A 2 -36.99 -19.11 30.39
CA SER A 2 -36.40 -17.77 30.33
C SER A 2 -35.10 -17.65 31.14
N ALA A 3 -33.99 -17.30 30.50
CA ALA A 3 -32.82 -16.74 31.17
C ALA A 3 -32.90 -15.21 31.03
N HIS A 4 -33.27 -14.54 32.10
CA HIS A 4 -33.22 -13.08 32.22
C HIS A 4 -31.77 -12.61 32.00
N ALA A 5 -31.53 -11.87 30.92
CA ALA A 5 -30.37 -11.02 30.81
C ALA A 5 -30.53 -9.89 31.85
N ALA A 6 -29.88 -10.04 32.99
CA ALA A 6 -29.77 -8.96 33.97
C ALA A 6 -29.05 -7.78 33.30
N ARG A 7 -29.71 -6.61 33.27
CA ARG A 7 -29.06 -5.34 32.89
C ARG A 7 -27.88 -5.11 33.83
N PHE A 8 -26.68 -5.06 33.27
CA PHE A 8 -25.46 -4.78 34.02
C PHE A 8 -25.37 -3.27 34.25
N ASP A 9 -25.61 -2.82 35.49
CA ASP A 9 -25.45 -1.42 35.89
C ASP A 9 -24.05 -1.23 36.50
N VAL A 10 -23.19 -0.50 35.79
CA VAL A 10 -21.79 -0.24 36.16
C VAL A 10 -21.66 0.43 37.55
N SER A 11 -22.72 1.10 38.02
CA SER A 11 -22.75 1.73 39.35
C SER A 11 -22.81 0.72 40.52
N THR A 12 -23.13 -0.54 40.27
CA THR A 12 -23.21 -1.57 41.33
C THR A 12 -21.88 -2.31 41.58
N VAL A 13 -20.93 -2.27 40.64
CA VAL A 13 -19.67 -3.01 40.72
C VAL A 13 -18.67 -2.33 41.67
N SER A 14 -18.75 -1.01 41.86
CA SER A 14 -17.89 -0.26 42.79
C SER A 14 -18.09 -0.65 44.26
N ASN A 15 -19.16 -1.38 44.58
CA ASN A 15 -19.49 -1.82 45.95
C ASN A 15 -19.15 -3.30 46.21
N TRP A 16 -18.57 -4.00 45.24
CA TRP A 16 -18.22 -5.41 45.42
C TRP A 16 -16.92 -5.51 46.22
N ARG A 17 -16.92 -6.40 47.22
CA ARG A 17 -15.69 -6.75 47.93
C ARG A 17 -14.80 -7.56 46.99
N GLU A 18 -13.48 -7.37 47.09
CA GLU A 18 -12.46 -8.01 46.25
C GLU A 18 -12.65 -9.54 46.14
N ALA A 19 -13.06 -10.18 47.24
CA ALA A 19 -13.36 -11.61 47.28
C ALA A 19 -14.56 -12.03 46.40
N THR A 20 -15.59 -11.19 46.25
CA THR A 20 -16.81 -11.46 45.47
C THR A 20 -16.55 -11.34 43.96
N VAL A 21 -15.66 -10.42 43.58
CA VAL A 21 -15.20 -10.26 42.20
C VAL A 21 -14.39 -11.49 41.77
N ILE A 22 -13.50 -11.98 42.64
CA ILE A 22 -12.68 -13.18 42.37
C ILE A 22 -13.53 -14.45 42.30
N GLU A 23 -14.51 -14.62 43.19
CA GLU A 23 -15.41 -15.79 43.15
C GLU A 23 -16.30 -15.82 41.89
N PHE A 24 -16.67 -14.65 41.37
CA PHE A 24 -17.34 -14.52 40.07
C PHE A 24 -16.43 -14.94 38.91
N PHE A 25 -15.13 -14.63 38.98
CA PHE A 25 -14.12 -15.05 38.00
C PHE A 25 -13.78 -16.55 38.07
N GLU A 26 -13.82 -17.19 39.24
CA GLU A 26 -13.59 -18.64 39.37
C GLU A 26 -14.78 -19.48 38.86
N LYS A 27 -16.00 -18.91 38.86
CA LYS A 27 -17.23 -19.59 38.42
C LYS A 27 -17.59 -19.33 36.95
N GLY A 28 -17.02 -18.30 36.33
CA GLY A 28 -17.20 -17.97 34.91
C GLY A 28 -16.05 -18.51 34.06
N ALA A 29 -16.32 -19.49 33.19
CA ALA A 29 -15.33 -20.18 32.35
C ALA A 29 -14.71 -19.28 31.25
N LEU A 30 -13.80 -18.38 31.63
CA LEU A 30 -13.15 -17.42 30.70
C LEU A 30 -11.62 -17.33 30.82
N PHE A 31 -10.97 -18.19 31.59
CA PHE A 31 -9.50 -18.25 31.70
C PHE A 31 -8.98 -19.68 31.47
N GLU A 32 -7.81 -19.82 30.82
CA GLU A 32 -7.09 -21.10 30.75
C GLU A 32 -6.42 -21.42 32.11
N SER A 33 -6.16 -22.71 32.36
CA SER A 33 -5.74 -23.21 33.69
C SER A 33 -4.47 -22.54 34.23
N ASP A 34 -3.59 -22.10 33.34
CA ASP A 34 -2.25 -21.60 33.72
C ASP A 34 -2.28 -20.17 34.30
N GLU A 35 -3.26 -19.35 33.91
CA GLU A 35 -3.46 -18.00 34.46
C GLU A 35 -4.11 -18.07 35.85
N ILE A 36 -5.05 -19.02 36.04
CA ILE A 36 -5.63 -19.34 37.35
C ILE A 36 -4.56 -19.91 38.29
N GLU A 37 -3.67 -20.75 37.78
CA GLU A 37 -2.56 -21.34 38.54
C GLU A 37 -1.53 -20.27 38.98
N THR A 38 -1.31 -19.25 38.15
CA THR A 38 -0.46 -18.10 38.51
C THR A 38 -1.07 -17.25 39.61
N ILE A 39 -2.39 -17.00 39.56
CA ILE A 39 -3.13 -16.29 40.61
C ILE A 39 -3.15 -17.11 41.92
N ARG A 40 -3.29 -18.43 41.85
CA ARG A 40 -3.18 -19.34 43.01
C ARG A 40 -1.77 -19.34 43.63
N LYS A 41 -0.72 -19.37 42.82
CA LYS A 41 0.69 -19.32 43.30
C LYS A 41 1.03 -18.01 43.99
N LEU A 42 0.43 -16.89 43.57
CA LEU A 42 0.58 -15.59 44.23
C LEU A 42 -0.13 -15.56 45.60
N ARG A 43 -1.27 -16.24 45.75
CA ARG A 43 -2.01 -16.38 47.03
C ARG A 43 -1.28 -17.26 48.05
N ILE A 44 -0.65 -18.36 47.61
CA ILE A 44 0.06 -19.30 48.50
C ILE A 44 1.33 -18.67 49.11
N LYS A 45 1.93 -17.68 48.44
CA LYS A 45 3.15 -17.00 48.92
C LYS A 45 2.91 -15.79 49.83
N GLY A 46 1.67 -15.44 50.15
CA GLY A 46 1.37 -14.31 51.05
C GLY A 46 1.85 -12.94 50.55
N MET A 47 2.17 -12.81 49.26
CA MET A 47 2.57 -11.54 48.66
C MET A 47 1.32 -10.70 48.37
N GLN A 48 1.26 -9.49 48.93
CA GLN A 48 0.30 -8.49 48.49
C GLN A 48 0.53 -8.19 47.00
N LEU A 49 -0.52 -8.29 46.19
CA LEU A 49 -0.46 -7.88 44.79
C LEU A 49 0.07 -6.43 44.71
N PRO A 50 1.04 -6.13 43.83
CA PRO A 50 1.47 -4.75 43.65
C PRO A 50 0.35 -3.98 42.97
N THR A 51 -0.41 -3.20 43.74
CA THR A 51 -1.19 -2.00 43.33
C THR A 51 -1.64 -1.94 41.87
N LEU A 52 -2.28 -2.99 41.36
CA LEU A 52 -3.27 -2.85 40.31
C LEU A 52 -4.55 -2.50 41.04
N THR A 53 -4.87 -1.21 41.08
CA THR A 53 -6.16 -0.75 41.61
C THR A 53 -7.28 -1.51 40.89
N LEU A 54 -8.34 -1.87 41.62
CA LEU A 54 -9.55 -2.51 41.07
C LEU A 54 -10.05 -1.77 39.81
N GLU A 55 -9.85 -0.45 39.78
CA GLU A 55 -10.12 0.43 38.64
C GLU A 55 -9.31 0.11 37.37
N LYS A 56 -8.03 -0.26 37.49
CA LYS A 56 -7.20 -0.70 36.35
C LYS A 56 -7.64 -2.06 35.84
N LEU A 57 -8.00 -2.99 36.74
CA LEU A 57 -8.56 -4.29 36.37
C LEU A 57 -9.93 -4.14 35.68
N LEU A 58 -10.79 -3.26 36.19
CA LEU A 58 -12.07 -2.91 35.57
C LEU A 58 -11.90 -2.19 34.22
N LYS A 59 -10.92 -1.30 34.07
CA LYS A 59 -10.59 -0.66 32.79
C LYS A 59 -10.07 -1.66 31.77
N LEU A 60 -9.19 -2.59 32.17
CA LEU A 60 -8.75 -3.69 31.30
C LEU A 60 -9.93 -4.60 30.93
N PHE A 61 -10.82 -4.89 31.87
CA PHE A 61 -11.98 -5.78 31.66
C PHE A 61 -13.05 -5.13 30.78
N LEU A 62 -13.33 -3.84 30.96
CA LEU A 62 -14.16 -3.06 30.04
C LEU A 62 -13.53 -3.01 28.65
N LEU A 63 -12.22 -2.78 28.54
CA LEU A 63 -11.49 -2.81 27.27
C LEU A 63 -11.63 -4.17 26.55
N VAL A 64 -11.56 -5.28 27.29
CA VAL A 64 -11.72 -6.65 26.77
C VAL A 64 -13.16 -6.97 26.36
N LEU A 65 -14.18 -6.39 27.01
CA LEU A 65 -15.60 -6.57 26.66
C LEU A 65 -16.09 -5.69 25.49
N THR A 66 -15.36 -4.63 25.13
CA THR A 66 -15.90 -3.56 24.26
C THR A 66 -15.74 -3.84 22.75
N ILE A 67 -14.99 -4.86 22.32
CA ILE A 67 -14.55 -4.99 20.91
C ILE A 67 -15.25 -6.13 20.15
N HIS A 68 -16.39 -6.59 20.65
CA HIS A 68 -17.36 -7.31 19.82
C HIS A 68 -18.35 -6.30 19.21
N VAL A 69 -19.05 -6.68 18.13
CA VAL A 69 -20.22 -5.92 17.61
C VAL A 69 -21.24 -5.61 18.73
N ALA A 70 -21.23 -6.39 19.82
CA ALA A 70 -21.98 -6.18 21.04
C ALA A 70 -21.56 -4.95 21.88
N GLY A 71 -20.29 -4.52 21.82
CA GLY A 71 -19.77 -3.35 22.54
C GLY A 71 -20.15 -2.00 21.92
N TYR A 72 -20.65 -2.00 20.69
CA TYR A 72 -21.16 -0.82 19.99
C TYR A 72 -22.64 -0.99 19.63
N PRO A 73 -23.55 -0.98 20.62
CA PRO A 73 -24.97 -1.27 20.40
C PRO A 73 -25.67 -0.23 19.51
N GLN A 74 -25.10 0.96 19.33
CA GLN A 74 -25.60 1.99 18.41
C GLN A 74 -24.83 2.04 17.07
N GLY A 75 -23.86 1.15 16.85
CA GLY A 75 -22.93 1.25 15.73
C GLY A 75 -21.79 2.24 15.98
N LEU A 76 -21.03 2.53 14.93
CA LEU A 76 -19.89 3.45 14.96
C LEU A 76 -20.04 4.56 13.91
N THR A 77 -19.67 5.78 14.29
CA THR A 77 -19.55 6.89 13.33
C THR A 77 -18.44 6.61 12.32
N TYR A 78 -18.66 6.99 11.06
CA TYR A 78 -17.59 6.95 10.07
C TYR A 78 -16.58 8.06 10.35
N LYS A 79 -15.29 7.73 10.28
CA LYS A 79 -14.19 8.69 10.33
C LYS A 79 -13.35 8.59 9.06
N PRO A 80 -12.97 9.72 8.44
CA PRO A 80 -12.06 9.72 7.31
C PRO A 80 -10.73 9.03 7.64
N PRO A 81 -10.11 8.35 6.66
CA PRO A 81 -8.81 7.73 6.87
C PRO A 81 -7.71 8.79 7.05
N LYS A 82 -6.59 8.36 7.63
CA LYS A 82 -5.33 9.10 7.53
C LYS A 82 -4.67 8.78 6.19
N ASP A 83 -3.85 9.70 5.70
CA ASP A 83 -3.06 9.48 4.50
C ASP A 83 -1.98 8.41 4.74
N PHE A 84 -1.68 7.61 3.71
CA PHE A 84 -0.57 6.65 3.75
C PHE A 84 0.80 7.31 3.76
N LEU A 85 0.87 8.56 3.31
CA LEU A 85 2.12 9.28 3.11
C LEU A 85 2.33 10.35 4.17
N ALA A 86 3.55 10.42 4.68
CA ALA A 86 4.02 11.48 5.58
C ALA A 86 5.26 12.21 5.04
N THR A 87 5.62 11.97 3.77
CA THR A 87 6.80 12.54 3.10
C THR A 87 6.47 13.86 2.42
N SER A 88 7.49 14.64 2.05
CA SER A 88 7.31 15.89 1.29
C SER A 88 6.59 15.67 -0.04
N GLY A 89 6.85 14.56 -0.71
CA GLY A 89 6.16 14.18 -1.94
C GLY A 89 4.66 13.92 -1.79
N ALA A 90 4.13 13.83 -0.57
CA ALA A 90 2.67 13.81 -0.33
C ALA A 90 2.00 15.13 -0.74
N GLN A 91 2.74 16.24 -0.69
CA GLN A 91 2.21 17.58 -0.97
C GLN A 91 2.22 17.94 -2.44
N TRP A 92 2.98 17.22 -3.27
CA TRP A 92 3.04 17.47 -4.71
C TRP A 92 1.70 17.23 -5.37
N ASP A 93 1.42 17.94 -6.46
CA ASP A 93 0.19 17.75 -7.23
C ASP A 93 0.18 16.36 -7.85
N TYR A 94 -0.98 15.69 -7.76
CA TYR A 94 -1.12 14.31 -8.22
C TYR A 94 -1.23 14.20 -9.75
N GLN A 95 -0.39 13.33 -10.33
CA GLN A 95 -0.32 13.09 -11.78
C GLN A 95 -1.16 11.85 -12.17
N ALA A 96 -2.45 12.07 -12.45
CA ALA A 96 -3.44 10.98 -12.57
C ALA A 96 -3.61 10.38 -13.98
N GLU A 97 -3.10 11.03 -15.04
CA GLU A 97 -3.60 10.81 -16.42
C GLU A 97 -3.55 9.34 -16.88
N ALA A 98 -2.43 8.66 -16.71
CA ALA A 98 -2.30 7.25 -17.10
C ALA A 98 -3.28 6.33 -16.32
N VAL A 99 -3.54 6.63 -15.04
CA VAL A 99 -4.50 5.88 -14.24
C VAL A 99 -5.93 6.09 -14.75
N LYS A 100 -6.26 7.30 -15.22
CA LYS A 100 -7.61 7.62 -15.72
C LYS A 100 -8.01 6.78 -16.92
N GLU A 101 -7.08 6.54 -17.84
CA GLU A 101 -7.33 5.79 -19.07
C GLU A 101 -7.79 4.35 -18.79
N VAL A 102 -7.19 3.70 -17.78
CA VAL A 102 -7.54 2.33 -17.39
C VAL A 102 -8.75 2.32 -16.43
N LEU A 103 -8.79 3.26 -15.48
CA LEU A 103 -9.77 3.24 -14.39
C LEU A 103 -11.18 3.62 -14.87
N ARG A 104 -11.32 4.59 -15.79
CA ARG A 104 -12.62 5.06 -16.28
C ARG A 104 -13.48 3.94 -16.89
N PRO A 105 -13.02 3.18 -17.91
CA PRO A 105 -13.83 2.11 -18.50
C PRO A 105 -14.10 0.99 -17.49
N ALA A 106 -13.10 0.62 -16.69
CA ALA A 106 -13.24 -0.45 -15.70
C ALA A 106 -14.28 -0.14 -14.62
N LEU A 107 -14.27 1.10 -14.10
CA LEU A 107 -15.22 1.55 -13.09
C LEU A 107 -16.65 1.66 -13.64
N THR A 108 -16.77 2.14 -14.88
CA THR A 108 -18.07 2.22 -15.59
C THR A 108 -18.67 0.83 -15.77
N GLU A 109 -17.86 -0.15 -16.18
CA GLU A 109 -18.32 -1.53 -16.34
C GLU A 109 -18.67 -2.19 -15.01
N HIS A 110 -17.81 -2.03 -14.00
CA HIS A 110 -18.09 -2.52 -12.64
C HIS A 110 -19.44 -2.00 -12.13
N TYR A 111 -19.70 -0.70 -12.25
CA TYR A 111 -20.97 -0.12 -11.81
C TYR A 111 -22.17 -0.60 -12.64
N ARG A 112 -22.03 -0.73 -13.95
CA ARG A 112 -23.07 -1.29 -14.82
C ARG A 112 -23.44 -2.71 -14.41
N ASN A 113 -22.45 -3.56 -14.10
CA ASN A 113 -22.69 -4.92 -13.63
C ASN A 113 -23.36 -4.96 -12.26
N TYR A 114 -22.90 -4.11 -11.33
CA TYR A 114 -23.51 -3.97 -10.02
C TYR A 114 -24.99 -3.55 -10.10
N LYS A 115 -25.33 -2.53 -10.90
CA LYS A 115 -26.73 -2.09 -11.10
C LYS A 115 -27.60 -3.18 -11.72
N ALA A 116 -27.04 -3.98 -12.63
CA ALA A 116 -27.71 -5.12 -13.23
C ALA A 116 -27.78 -6.36 -12.32
N GLN A 117 -27.30 -6.28 -11.07
CA GLN A 117 -27.21 -7.41 -10.13
C GLN A 117 -26.40 -8.60 -10.68
N ARG A 118 -25.47 -8.33 -11.61
CA ARG A 118 -24.51 -9.29 -12.13
C ARG A 118 -23.28 -9.24 -11.24
N ILE A 119 -23.35 -9.95 -10.12
CA ILE A 119 -22.34 -9.92 -9.07
C ILE A 119 -21.67 -11.29 -8.98
N ASP A 120 -20.48 -11.38 -9.57
CA ASP A 120 -19.64 -12.57 -9.53
C ASP A 120 -18.15 -12.19 -9.58
N LYS A 121 -17.29 -13.21 -9.58
CA LYS A 121 -15.83 -13.06 -9.64
C LYS A 121 -15.36 -12.31 -10.89
N LYS A 122 -16.07 -12.38 -12.02
CA LYS A 122 -15.66 -11.77 -13.30
C LYS A 122 -16.16 -10.34 -13.50
N THR A 123 -17.21 -9.98 -12.77
CA THR A 123 -17.92 -8.71 -12.94
C THR A 123 -17.60 -7.70 -11.84
N MET A 124 -17.18 -8.16 -10.66
CA MET A 124 -16.72 -7.35 -9.54
C MET A 124 -15.18 -7.47 -9.37
N PRO A 125 -14.41 -6.57 -10.01
CA PRO A 125 -12.96 -6.68 -10.02
C PRO A 125 -12.28 -6.22 -8.73
N LEU A 126 -11.04 -6.68 -8.53
CA LEU A 126 -10.08 -6.04 -7.63
C LEU A 126 -9.21 -5.05 -8.43
N TYR A 127 -8.96 -3.88 -7.88
CA TYR A 127 -8.04 -2.90 -8.45
C TYR A 127 -6.65 -3.08 -7.82
N MET A 128 -5.58 -3.02 -8.62
CA MET A 128 -4.23 -3.33 -8.13
C MET A 128 -3.16 -2.37 -8.68
N PHE A 129 -2.43 -1.70 -7.79
CA PHE A 129 -1.18 -1.01 -8.12
C PHE A 129 0.02 -1.92 -7.82
N LEU A 130 0.66 -2.43 -8.88
CA LEU A 130 1.82 -3.33 -8.76
C LEU A 130 3.06 -2.65 -9.34
N ALA A 131 4.04 -2.31 -8.50
CA ALA A 131 5.26 -1.60 -8.91
C ALA A 131 6.37 -1.69 -7.85
N GLY A 132 7.59 -1.28 -8.19
CA GLY A 132 8.75 -1.36 -7.29
C GLY A 132 8.64 -0.49 -6.05
N ALA A 133 9.51 -0.76 -5.09
CA ALA A 133 9.65 0.09 -3.91
C ALA A 133 10.01 1.53 -4.33
N GLY A 134 9.44 2.53 -3.64
CA GLY A 134 9.74 3.95 -3.93
C GLY A 134 9.15 4.54 -5.23
N THR A 135 8.41 3.77 -6.02
CA THR A 135 7.82 4.23 -7.31
C THR A 135 6.52 5.04 -7.17
N GLY A 136 5.95 5.16 -5.97
CA GLY A 136 4.72 5.92 -5.73
C GLY A 136 3.42 5.11 -5.69
N LYS A 137 3.48 3.80 -5.43
CA LYS A 137 2.29 2.94 -5.22
C LYS A 137 1.33 3.50 -4.16
N SER A 138 1.84 3.74 -2.96
CA SER A 138 1.06 4.25 -1.83
C SER A 138 0.45 5.62 -2.13
N ARG A 139 1.14 6.46 -2.92
CA ARG A 139 0.58 7.73 -3.42
C ARG A 139 -0.65 7.49 -4.29
N ASN A 140 -0.53 6.63 -5.30
CA ASN A 140 -1.63 6.31 -6.19
C ASN A 140 -2.82 5.68 -5.45
N ALA A 141 -2.54 4.84 -4.45
CA ALA A 141 -3.56 4.23 -3.60
C ALA A 141 -4.27 5.26 -2.71
N ASN A 142 -3.52 6.20 -2.11
CA ASN A 142 -4.08 7.29 -1.31
C ASN A 142 -5.02 8.18 -2.14
N GLU A 143 -4.62 8.47 -3.37
CA GLU A 143 -5.37 9.30 -4.32
C GLU A 143 -6.51 8.55 -5.03
N PHE A 144 -6.66 7.24 -4.78
CA PHE A 144 -7.61 6.40 -5.51
C PHE A 144 -9.03 6.94 -5.41
N ARG A 145 -9.49 7.34 -4.21
CA ARG A 145 -10.79 8.00 -4.01
C ARG A 145 -10.93 9.26 -4.87
N HIS A 146 -9.93 10.13 -4.83
CA HIS A 146 -9.98 11.40 -5.56
C HIS A 146 -10.06 11.16 -7.07
N THR A 147 -9.26 10.21 -7.54
CA THR A 147 -9.15 9.82 -8.93
C THR A 147 -10.47 9.26 -9.45
N VAL A 148 -11.12 8.33 -8.72
CA VAL A 148 -12.38 7.72 -9.17
C VAL A 148 -13.51 8.74 -9.35
N TYR A 149 -13.65 9.74 -8.46
CA TYR A 149 -14.73 10.71 -8.62
C TYR A 149 -14.39 11.80 -9.65
N LYS A 150 -13.12 12.23 -9.74
CA LYS A 150 -12.68 13.27 -10.70
C LYS A 150 -12.85 12.80 -12.14
N ILE A 151 -12.48 11.55 -12.43
CA ILE A 151 -12.63 10.92 -13.75
C ILE A 151 -14.07 10.97 -14.29
N LEU A 152 -15.05 10.91 -13.37
CA LEU A 152 -16.48 10.84 -13.70
C LEU A 152 -17.16 12.21 -13.70
N GLY A 153 -16.55 13.23 -13.08
CA GLY A 153 -17.05 14.60 -13.09
C GLY A 153 -16.98 15.28 -14.47
N GLU A 154 -16.25 14.67 -15.41
CA GLU A 154 -15.99 15.20 -16.76
C GLU A 154 -17.04 14.78 -17.81
N THR A 155 -18.03 13.93 -17.48
CA THR A 155 -18.94 13.32 -18.51
C THR A 155 -20.37 12.99 -18.05
N ASN A 156 -21.25 12.78 -19.04
CA ASN A 156 -22.63 12.22 -19.15
C ASN A 156 -23.46 11.85 -17.88
N ILE A 157 -24.80 11.85 -18.00
CA ILE A 157 -25.77 11.61 -16.91
C ILE A 157 -25.54 10.27 -16.17
N VAL A 158 -25.13 9.21 -16.87
CA VAL A 158 -24.82 7.89 -16.26
C VAL A 158 -23.64 7.99 -15.28
N HIS A 159 -22.68 8.87 -15.55
CA HIS A 159 -21.54 9.11 -14.66
C HIS A 159 -21.92 10.00 -13.47
N ALA A 160 -22.99 10.79 -13.55
CA ALA A 160 -23.41 11.66 -12.46
C ALA A 160 -23.88 10.88 -11.21
N GLU A 161 -24.69 9.82 -11.37
CA GLU A 161 -25.12 8.96 -10.24
C GLU A 161 -23.90 8.28 -9.59
N LEU A 162 -23.03 7.68 -10.40
CA LEU A 162 -21.83 7.00 -9.92
C LEU A 162 -20.85 7.96 -9.25
N ALA A 163 -20.62 9.15 -9.84
CA ALA A 163 -19.77 10.18 -9.25
C ALA A 163 -20.30 10.64 -7.90
N ASP A 164 -21.62 10.79 -7.75
CA ASP A 164 -22.23 11.16 -6.49
C ASP A 164 -22.12 10.07 -5.42
N ARG A 165 -22.31 8.80 -5.81
CA ARG A 165 -22.05 7.64 -4.92
C ARG A 165 -20.60 7.62 -4.43
N LEU A 166 -19.64 7.83 -5.33
CA LEU A 166 -18.20 7.80 -5.00
C LEU A 166 -17.76 9.01 -4.16
N ARG A 167 -18.37 10.19 -4.39
CA ARG A 167 -18.17 11.38 -3.56
C ARG A 167 -18.53 11.11 -2.10
N ARG A 168 -19.64 10.41 -1.88
CA ARG A 168 -20.19 10.06 -0.56
C ARG A 168 -19.65 8.74 0.01
N ALA A 169 -18.71 8.08 -0.66
CA ALA A 169 -18.22 6.77 -0.24
C ALA A 169 -17.50 6.82 1.12
N TRP A 170 -17.71 5.78 1.93
CA TRP A 170 -16.90 5.51 3.11
C TRP A 170 -15.57 4.92 2.66
N VAL A 171 -14.48 5.64 2.91
CA VAL A 171 -13.14 5.21 2.52
C VAL A 171 -12.40 4.65 3.73
N PHE A 172 -11.80 3.48 3.58
CA PHE A 172 -10.95 2.84 4.56
C PHE A 172 -9.54 2.68 3.99
N HIS A 173 -8.55 3.17 4.73
CA HIS A 173 -7.14 2.99 4.41
C HIS A 173 -6.54 2.00 5.41
N VAL A 174 -6.06 0.87 4.89
CA VAL A 174 -5.43 -0.19 5.66
C VAL A 174 -3.99 -0.30 5.18
N SER A 175 -3.03 -0.03 6.06
CA SER A 175 -1.61 -0.18 5.75
C SER A 175 -1.04 -1.43 6.41
N PHE A 176 -0.25 -2.18 5.66
CA PHE A 176 0.70 -3.17 6.17
C PHE A 176 2.14 -2.68 6.09
N GLU A 177 2.38 -1.50 5.53
CA GLU A 177 3.72 -0.92 5.42
C GLU A 177 4.01 0.10 6.56
N TYR A 178 5.28 0.53 6.65
CA TYR A 178 5.78 1.65 7.46
C TYR A 178 5.11 1.86 8.84
N GLY A 179 5.62 1.16 9.87
CA GLY A 179 5.15 1.32 11.25
C GLY A 179 3.83 0.60 11.55
N THR A 180 3.24 -0.08 10.56
CA THR A 180 2.04 -0.93 10.72
C THR A 180 2.24 -2.35 10.17
N THR A 181 3.50 -2.79 10.08
CA THR A 181 3.89 -4.11 9.58
C THR A 181 3.17 -5.23 10.32
N ILE A 182 2.62 -6.17 9.55
CA ILE A 182 1.91 -7.30 10.12
C ILE A 182 2.88 -8.25 10.82
N THR A 183 2.49 -8.70 11.99
CA THR A 183 3.20 -9.75 12.73
C THR A 183 2.95 -11.12 12.09
N PRO A 184 3.81 -12.13 12.35
CA PRO A 184 3.59 -13.50 11.89
C PRO A 184 2.25 -14.09 12.34
N GLN A 185 1.72 -13.64 13.49
CA GLN A 185 0.45 -14.12 14.02
C GLN A 185 -0.75 -13.45 13.32
N GLU A 186 -0.68 -12.13 13.07
CA GLU A 186 -1.70 -11.43 12.27
C GLU A 186 -1.81 -11.98 10.84
N ARG A 187 -0.67 -12.34 10.23
CA ARG A 187 -0.63 -12.88 8.87
C ARG A 187 -1.53 -14.11 8.68
N LYS A 188 -1.66 -14.94 9.72
CA LYS A 188 -2.47 -16.16 9.68
C LYS A 188 -3.98 -15.89 9.58
N SER A 189 -4.40 -14.66 9.82
CA SER A 189 -5.79 -14.24 9.81
C SER A 189 -5.96 -12.96 9.00
N PRO A 190 -5.78 -13.04 7.66
CA PRO A 190 -5.70 -11.87 6.78
C PRO A 190 -6.97 -11.02 6.76
N THR A 191 -8.15 -11.60 6.99
CA THR A 191 -9.40 -10.84 7.05
C THR A 191 -9.54 -10.09 8.37
N HIS A 192 -9.12 -10.71 9.47
CA HIS A 192 -9.13 -10.11 10.79
C HIS A 192 -8.19 -8.91 10.86
N VAL A 193 -6.97 -9.03 10.34
CA VAL A 193 -5.97 -7.94 10.36
C VAL A 193 -6.44 -6.70 9.57
N VAL A 194 -7.14 -6.91 8.45
CA VAL A 194 -7.80 -5.82 7.70
C VAL A 194 -8.92 -5.20 8.53
N ALA A 195 -9.78 -6.03 9.12
CA ALA A 195 -10.92 -5.55 9.91
C ALA A 195 -10.48 -4.77 11.16
N ALA A 196 -9.43 -5.23 11.84
CA ALA A 196 -8.87 -4.56 13.01
C ALA A 196 -8.34 -3.16 12.66
N ARG A 197 -7.68 -3.00 11.51
CA ARG A 197 -7.23 -1.69 11.03
C ARG A 197 -8.39 -0.80 10.56
N MET A 198 -9.44 -1.37 9.94
CA MET A 198 -10.67 -0.63 9.65
C MET A 198 -11.35 -0.15 10.93
N MET A 199 -11.42 -0.98 11.98
CA MET A 199 -11.91 -0.59 13.30
C MET A 199 -11.07 0.54 13.89
N LEU A 200 -9.74 0.42 13.88
CA LEU A 200 -8.82 1.43 14.39
C LEU A 200 -9.08 2.82 13.76
N GLN A 201 -9.40 2.86 12.46
CA GLN A 201 -9.78 4.10 11.78
C GLN A 201 -11.04 4.76 12.37
N LEU A 202 -12.05 3.95 12.75
CA LEU A 202 -13.31 4.44 13.31
C LEU A 202 -13.18 4.85 14.78
N LEU A 203 -12.25 4.23 15.51
CA LEU A 203 -12.09 4.41 16.94
C LEU A 203 -11.33 5.70 17.30
N SER A 204 -11.32 6.06 18.58
CA SER A 204 -10.68 7.30 19.03
C SER A 204 -9.16 7.18 19.00
N SER A 205 -8.42 8.30 18.97
CA SER A 205 -6.95 8.31 18.92
C SER A 205 -6.25 7.68 20.14
N CYS A 206 -7.01 7.30 21.17
CA CYS A 206 -6.50 6.62 22.35
C CYS A 206 -6.52 5.09 22.23
N GLU A 207 -7.11 4.55 21.16
CA GLU A 207 -7.15 3.10 20.93
C GLU A 207 -5.97 2.64 20.08
N SER A 208 -5.47 1.45 20.39
CA SER A 208 -4.34 0.83 19.71
C SER A 208 -4.75 -0.49 19.06
N LEU A 209 -3.99 -0.93 18.07
CA LEU A 209 -4.28 -2.21 17.40
C LEU A 209 -4.18 -3.39 18.37
N GLU A 210 -3.27 -3.33 19.34
CA GLU A 210 -3.13 -4.33 20.41
C GLU A 210 -4.40 -4.41 21.26
N SER A 211 -5.03 -3.26 21.57
CA SER A 211 -6.29 -3.25 22.32
C SER A 211 -7.41 -3.94 21.55
N ILE A 212 -7.48 -3.72 20.23
CA ILE A 212 -8.45 -4.36 19.33
C ILE A 212 -8.26 -5.87 19.30
N HIS A 213 -7.02 -6.34 19.09
CA HIS A 213 -6.72 -7.77 19.11
C HIS A 213 -6.99 -8.41 20.48
N ALA A 214 -6.73 -7.70 21.59
CA ALA A 214 -7.00 -8.19 22.92
C ALA A 214 -8.50 -8.36 23.22
N GLY A 215 -9.35 -7.49 22.64
CA GLY A 215 -10.80 -7.54 22.78
C GLY A 215 -11.51 -8.50 21.81
N ASP A 216 -10.84 -8.92 20.73
CA ASP A 216 -11.32 -9.98 19.83
C ASP A 216 -10.34 -11.16 19.77
N ARG A 217 -10.16 -11.82 20.93
CA ARG A 217 -9.33 -13.04 21.03
C ARG A 217 -9.82 -14.17 20.11
N SER A 218 -11.11 -14.16 19.75
CA SER A 218 -11.71 -15.15 18.86
C SER A 218 -11.37 -14.92 17.38
N GLN A 219 -10.78 -13.77 17.03
CA GLN A 219 -10.51 -13.34 15.66
C GLN A 219 -11.75 -13.39 14.75
N SER A 220 -12.94 -13.16 15.33
CA SER A 220 -14.22 -13.20 14.63
C SER A 220 -14.54 -11.89 13.90
N LEU A 221 -13.76 -10.84 14.16
CA LEU A 221 -13.86 -9.56 13.47
C LEU A 221 -13.49 -9.72 12.00
N HIS A 222 -14.40 -9.30 11.13
CA HIS A 222 -14.22 -9.32 9.68
C HIS A 222 -14.64 -7.97 9.07
N PRO A 223 -14.14 -7.60 7.87
CA PRO A 223 -14.42 -6.30 7.28
C PRO A 223 -15.92 -6.02 7.12
N ALA A 224 -16.72 -7.04 6.78
CA ALA A 224 -18.17 -6.92 6.69
C ALA A 224 -18.80 -6.51 8.03
N SER A 225 -18.33 -7.07 9.15
CA SER A 225 -18.80 -6.73 10.50
C SER A 225 -18.52 -5.26 10.84
N VAL A 226 -17.38 -4.73 10.40
CA VAL A 226 -17.02 -3.31 10.60
C VAL A 226 -17.94 -2.40 9.79
N LEU A 227 -18.23 -2.77 8.53
CA LEU A 227 -19.18 -2.03 7.71
C LEU A 227 -20.60 -2.06 8.28
N ASP A 228 -21.00 -3.19 8.88
CA ASP A 228 -22.30 -3.32 9.56
C ASP A 228 -22.41 -2.38 10.77
N LEU A 229 -21.31 -2.14 11.51
CA LEU A 229 -21.29 -1.15 12.58
C LEU A 229 -21.50 0.27 12.07
N VAL A 230 -20.91 0.64 10.93
CA VAL A 230 -21.12 1.95 10.32
C VAL A 230 -22.54 2.10 9.80
N CYS A 231 -23.04 1.10 9.07
CA CYS A 231 -24.41 1.04 8.56
C CYS A 231 -25.45 1.21 9.68
N LYS A 232 -25.22 0.53 10.81
CA LYS A 232 -26.08 0.58 11.99
C LYS A 232 -26.20 1.99 12.57
N TYR A 233 -25.09 2.73 12.64
CA TYR A 233 -25.08 4.11 13.16
C TYR A 233 -25.85 5.07 12.25
N TYR A 234 -25.70 4.94 10.94
CA TYR A 234 -26.39 5.82 9.98
C TYR A 234 -27.78 5.34 9.59
N HIS A 235 -28.27 4.23 10.16
CA HIS A 235 -29.53 3.59 9.81
C HIS A 235 -29.67 3.32 8.29
N GLN A 236 -28.58 2.86 7.68
CA GLN A 236 -28.48 2.58 6.24
C GLN A 236 -28.16 1.10 5.98
N SER A 237 -28.49 0.61 4.79
CA SER A 237 -28.04 -0.68 4.30
C SER A 237 -26.74 -0.53 3.51
N LEU A 238 -25.86 -1.53 3.58
CA LEU A 238 -24.63 -1.57 2.80
C LEU A 238 -24.88 -1.60 1.28
N THR A 239 -26.06 -2.04 0.84
CA THR A 239 -26.49 -1.98 -0.56
C THR A 239 -26.67 -0.54 -1.06
N ASP A 240 -27.09 0.36 -0.18
CA ASP A 240 -27.35 1.75 -0.52
C ASP A 240 -26.08 2.62 -0.37
N SER A 241 -25.13 2.13 0.42
CA SER A 241 -23.83 2.75 0.63
C SER A 241 -22.82 2.42 -0.48
N THR A 242 -21.74 3.20 -0.51
CA THR A 242 -20.57 2.93 -1.35
C THR A 242 -19.35 2.89 -0.45
N VAL A 243 -18.51 1.88 -0.62
CA VAL A 243 -17.29 1.71 0.19
C VAL A 243 -16.08 1.66 -0.72
N ILE A 244 -15.01 2.31 -0.33
CA ILE A 244 -13.70 2.18 -0.95
C ILE A 244 -12.74 1.65 0.10
N LEU A 245 -12.26 0.43 -0.09
CA LEU A 245 -11.28 -0.21 0.77
C LEU A 245 -9.94 -0.22 0.05
N VAL A 246 -8.98 0.54 0.57
CA VAL A 246 -7.61 0.60 0.05
C VAL A 246 -6.67 -0.12 1.01
N ILE A 247 -5.92 -1.09 0.49
CA ILE A 247 -4.96 -1.89 1.26
C ILE A 247 -3.56 -1.68 0.68
N ASP A 248 -2.69 -1.03 1.44
CA ASP A 248 -1.30 -0.79 1.08
C ASP A 248 -0.41 -1.93 1.61
N GLY A 249 0.46 -2.49 0.77
CA GLY A 249 1.42 -3.52 1.18
C GLY A 249 0.87 -4.95 1.22
N ILE A 250 -0.09 -5.33 0.37
CA ILE A 250 -0.74 -6.67 0.45
C ILE A 250 0.25 -7.85 0.39
N HIS A 251 1.42 -7.65 -0.23
CA HIS A 251 2.50 -8.64 -0.30
C HIS A 251 3.10 -9.04 1.05
N ASP A 252 2.91 -8.23 2.11
CA ASP A 252 3.36 -8.61 3.46
C ASP A 252 2.63 -9.84 4.00
N LEU A 253 1.51 -10.23 3.38
CA LEU A 253 0.80 -11.48 3.65
C LEU A 253 1.51 -12.72 3.11
N ILE A 254 2.56 -12.57 2.30
CA ILE A 254 3.44 -13.66 1.89
C ILE A 254 4.33 -14.01 3.09
N ASP A 255 4.44 -15.30 3.40
CA ASP A 255 5.33 -15.78 4.45
C ASP A 255 6.79 -15.57 4.02
N SER A 256 7.52 -14.75 4.75
CA SER A 256 8.90 -14.40 4.42
C SER A 256 9.89 -15.55 4.63
N GLN A 257 9.53 -16.59 5.40
CA GLN A 257 10.39 -17.75 5.65
C GLN A 257 10.18 -18.85 4.62
N SER A 258 8.92 -19.17 4.30
CA SER A 258 8.59 -20.26 3.39
C SER A 258 8.36 -19.80 1.94
N GLY A 259 8.11 -18.50 1.73
CA GLY A 259 7.64 -17.98 0.44
C GLY A 259 6.18 -18.35 0.13
N ASP A 260 5.46 -18.95 1.09
CA ASP A 260 4.07 -19.36 0.91
C ASP A 260 3.14 -18.14 0.87
N TYR A 261 2.12 -18.24 0.03
CA TYR A 261 1.19 -17.17 -0.30
C TYR A 261 -0.27 -17.56 -0.01
N VAL A 262 -0.52 -18.66 0.70
CA VAL A 262 -1.88 -19.10 1.09
C VAL A 262 -2.69 -17.97 1.74
N TYR A 263 -2.09 -17.21 2.66
CA TYR A 263 -2.79 -16.11 3.34
C TYR A 263 -3.10 -14.93 2.42
N LEU A 264 -2.21 -14.64 1.46
CA LEU A 264 -2.48 -13.64 0.42
C LEU A 264 -3.63 -14.09 -0.49
N GLU A 265 -3.66 -15.37 -0.89
CA GLU A 265 -4.72 -15.93 -1.73
C GLU A 265 -6.09 -15.86 -1.04
N GLU A 266 -6.10 -16.24 0.24
CA GLU A 266 -7.28 -16.15 1.09
C GLU A 266 -7.75 -14.69 1.19
N ALA A 267 -6.84 -13.75 1.48
CA ALA A 267 -7.16 -12.34 1.59
C ALA A 267 -7.83 -11.80 0.32
N LEU A 268 -7.20 -12.00 -0.86
CA LEU A 268 -7.73 -11.51 -2.13
C LEU A 268 -9.10 -12.12 -2.45
N THR A 269 -9.31 -13.39 -2.11
CA THR A 269 -10.61 -14.05 -2.28
C THR A 269 -11.66 -13.42 -1.37
N ARG A 270 -11.40 -13.34 -0.07
CA ARG A 270 -12.35 -12.81 0.92
C ARG A 270 -12.66 -11.33 0.72
N LEU A 271 -11.65 -10.53 0.38
CA LEU A 271 -11.81 -9.10 0.09
C LEU A 271 -12.67 -8.88 -1.14
N GLY A 272 -12.44 -9.64 -2.21
CA GLY A 272 -13.30 -9.55 -3.39
C GLY A 272 -14.73 -10.04 -3.12
N ASP A 273 -14.94 -10.94 -2.16
CA ASP A 273 -16.28 -11.41 -1.78
C ASP A 273 -17.08 -10.35 -1.01
N LEU A 274 -16.43 -9.31 -0.46
CA LEU A 274 -17.13 -8.17 0.15
C LEU A 274 -18.06 -7.46 -0.83
N THR A 275 -17.73 -7.50 -2.13
CA THR A 275 -18.54 -6.89 -3.21
C THR A 275 -19.95 -7.52 -3.32
N HIS A 276 -20.18 -8.71 -2.76
CA HIS A 276 -21.52 -9.30 -2.68
C HIS A 276 -22.47 -8.58 -1.72
N ARG A 277 -21.95 -7.71 -0.84
CA ARG A 277 -22.72 -7.03 0.20
C ARG A 277 -23.19 -5.62 -0.19
N GLY A 278 -22.65 -5.04 -1.26
CA GLY A 278 -22.89 -3.66 -1.66
C GLY A 278 -21.94 -3.20 -2.76
N PHE A 279 -22.01 -1.91 -3.13
CA PHE A 279 -21.06 -1.37 -4.12
C PHE A 279 -19.74 -1.04 -3.43
N ILE A 280 -18.78 -1.96 -3.50
CA ILE A 280 -17.49 -1.87 -2.81
C ILE A 280 -16.35 -1.91 -3.83
N LEU A 281 -15.50 -0.89 -3.80
CA LEU A 281 -14.24 -0.87 -4.55
C LEU A 281 -13.12 -1.33 -3.63
N VAL A 282 -12.42 -2.40 -4.00
CA VAL A 282 -11.23 -2.87 -3.28
C VAL A 282 -10.00 -2.58 -4.13
N CYS A 283 -9.07 -1.79 -3.59
CA CYS A 283 -7.81 -1.43 -4.21
C CYS A 283 -6.64 -1.92 -3.36
N CYS A 284 -5.70 -2.67 -3.95
CA CYS A 284 -4.54 -3.19 -3.25
C CYS A 284 -3.23 -2.68 -3.88
N THR A 285 -2.17 -2.53 -3.08
CA THR A 285 -0.81 -2.29 -3.59
C THR A 285 0.13 -3.46 -3.28
N SER A 286 1.14 -3.67 -4.11
CA SER A 286 2.19 -4.67 -3.87
C SER A 286 3.50 -4.32 -4.57
N THR A 287 4.62 -4.62 -3.90
CA THR A 287 5.96 -4.53 -4.49
C THR A 287 6.33 -5.75 -5.35
N LEU A 288 5.85 -6.95 -4.97
CA LEU A 288 6.17 -8.21 -5.66
C LEU A 288 5.19 -8.48 -6.81
N SER A 289 5.40 -7.81 -7.95
CA SER A 289 4.43 -7.74 -9.04
C SER A 289 4.11 -9.12 -9.66
N VAL A 290 5.13 -9.93 -9.94
CA VAL A 290 4.96 -11.21 -10.64
C VAL A 290 4.43 -12.30 -9.74
N LEU A 291 4.89 -12.41 -8.50
CA LEU A 291 4.35 -13.39 -7.55
C LEU A 291 2.86 -13.16 -7.32
N VAL A 292 2.47 -11.89 -7.13
CA VAL A 292 1.05 -11.52 -7.05
C VAL A 292 0.31 -11.90 -8.32
N LYS A 293 0.79 -11.52 -9.53
CA LYS A 293 0.17 -11.87 -10.81
C LYS A 293 0.03 -13.39 -11.01
N GLN A 294 1.06 -14.17 -10.67
CA GLN A 294 1.09 -15.62 -10.83
C GLN A 294 0.11 -16.32 -9.89
N LEU A 295 0.08 -15.93 -8.62
CA LEU A 295 -0.91 -16.42 -7.67
C LEU A 295 -2.33 -16.13 -8.17
N VAL A 296 -2.52 -14.89 -8.59
CA VAL A 296 -3.78 -14.36 -9.09
C VAL A 296 -4.29 -15.14 -10.31
N ARG A 297 -3.41 -15.59 -11.22
CA ARG A 297 -3.80 -16.41 -12.39
C ARG A 297 -4.59 -17.66 -12.01
N ARG A 298 -4.43 -18.20 -10.80
CA ARG A 298 -5.16 -19.39 -10.32
C ARG A 298 -6.60 -19.10 -9.96
N SER A 299 -6.93 -17.84 -9.66
CA SER A 299 -8.28 -17.43 -9.30
C SER A 299 -8.98 -16.76 -10.47
N ASN A 300 -10.23 -17.17 -10.70
CA ASN A 300 -11.09 -16.63 -11.76
C ASN A 300 -11.51 -15.17 -11.56
N ARG A 301 -11.14 -14.52 -10.45
CA ARG A 301 -11.54 -13.13 -10.17
C ARG A 301 -10.92 -12.14 -11.16
N GLU A 302 -11.74 -11.24 -11.69
CA GLU A 302 -11.30 -10.16 -12.58
C GLU A 302 -10.47 -9.16 -11.80
N ARG A 303 -9.42 -8.64 -12.43
CA ARG A 303 -8.46 -7.75 -11.80
C ARG A 303 -8.04 -6.67 -12.77
N ILE A 304 -8.10 -5.44 -12.30
CA ILE A 304 -7.74 -4.26 -13.06
C ILE A 304 -6.41 -3.77 -12.53
N TYR A 305 -5.35 -4.01 -13.31
CA TYR A 305 -4.02 -3.52 -12.99
C TYR A 305 -3.92 -2.06 -13.39
N LEU A 306 -3.73 -1.19 -12.39
CA LEU A 306 -3.62 0.23 -12.58
C LEU A 306 -2.14 0.62 -12.75
N PRO A 307 -1.81 1.49 -13.72
CA PRO A 307 -0.43 1.87 -13.97
C PRO A 307 0.13 2.71 -12.82
N VAL A 308 1.43 2.56 -12.57
CA VAL A 308 2.22 3.46 -11.72
C VAL A 308 3.27 4.13 -12.63
N PRO A 309 2.90 5.22 -13.31
CA PRO A 309 3.80 5.87 -14.27
C PRO A 309 5.00 6.50 -13.56
N SER A 310 6.09 6.70 -14.29
CA SER A 310 7.14 7.62 -13.82
C SER A 310 6.53 8.99 -13.58
N LEU A 311 6.99 9.65 -12.52
CA LEU A 311 6.64 11.04 -12.29
C LEU A 311 7.30 11.91 -13.34
N LEU A 312 6.52 12.83 -13.92
CA LEU A 312 7.07 14.05 -14.53
C LEU A 312 7.61 14.95 -13.42
N SER A 313 8.37 15.99 -13.81
CA SER A 313 8.84 17.03 -12.89
C SER A 313 7.73 17.47 -11.93
N PRO A 314 7.93 17.34 -10.61
CA PRO A 314 6.91 17.63 -9.62
C PRO A 314 6.41 19.08 -9.68
N THR A 315 5.15 19.24 -9.33
CA THR A 315 4.47 20.54 -9.17
C THR A 315 3.90 20.63 -7.77
N LEU A 316 3.78 21.84 -7.24
CA LEU A 316 3.17 22.13 -5.95
C LEU A 316 2.20 23.29 -6.13
N ASN A 317 0.89 23.04 -5.93
CA ASN A 317 -0.17 24.04 -6.15
C ASN A 317 -0.18 24.62 -7.58
N GLY A 318 0.13 23.79 -8.57
CA GLY A 318 0.24 24.15 -9.98
C GLY A 318 1.57 24.79 -10.38
N GLU A 319 2.47 25.09 -9.43
CA GLU A 319 3.79 25.65 -9.73
C GLU A 319 4.83 24.55 -9.89
N ALA A 320 5.58 24.57 -10.98
CA ALA A 320 6.66 23.60 -11.22
C ALA A 320 7.79 23.79 -10.21
N LEU A 321 8.16 22.72 -9.51
CA LEU A 321 9.30 22.73 -8.58
C LEU A 321 10.63 22.92 -9.34
N SER A 322 10.68 22.55 -10.62
CA SER A 322 11.82 22.78 -11.50
C SER A 322 12.19 24.27 -11.67
N ARG A 323 11.31 25.20 -11.28
CA ARG A 323 11.65 26.64 -11.18
C ARG A 323 12.86 26.90 -10.29
N HIS A 324 13.06 26.10 -9.24
CA HIS A 324 14.19 26.21 -8.31
C HIS A 324 15.52 25.76 -8.96
N LEU A 325 15.44 25.16 -10.16
CA LEU A 325 16.57 24.66 -10.93
C LEU A 325 16.89 25.58 -12.13
N GLN A 326 16.10 26.65 -12.36
CA GLN A 326 16.29 27.54 -13.50
C GLN A 326 17.70 28.17 -13.50
N GLY A 327 18.32 28.17 -14.68
CA GLY A 327 19.69 28.65 -14.87
C GLY A 327 20.77 27.71 -14.31
N ARG A 328 20.41 26.49 -13.89
CA ARG A 328 21.34 25.50 -13.32
C ARG A 328 21.22 24.17 -14.08
N PRO A 329 21.85 24.03 -15.26
CA PRO A 329 21.71 22.84 -16.11
C PRO A 329 22.15 21.54 -15.43
N ALA A 330 23.18 21.58 -14.57
CA ALA A 330 23.60 20.41 -13.80
C ALA A 330 22.52 19.90 -12.83
N LEU A 331 21.72 20.80 -12.21
CA LEU A 331 20.60 20.40 -11.37
C LEU A 331 19.42 19.85 -12.18
N LEU A 332 19.16 20.41 -13.36
CA LEU A 332 18.15 19.87 -14.27
C LEU A 332 18.54 18.47 -14.75
N GLN A 333 19.82 18.25 -15.05
CA GLN A 333 20.32 16.92 -15.38
C GLN A 333 20.17 15.96 -14.20
N ALA A 334 20.52 16.37 -12.98
CA ALA A 334 20.33 15.57 -11.77
C ALA A 334 18.85 15.20 -11.49
N GLU A 335 17.92 16.10 -11.78
CA GLU A 335 16.47 15.79 -11.73
C GLU A 335 16.11 14.73 -12.78
N ASN A 336 16.58 14.90 -14.02
CA ASN A 336 16.37 13.93 -15.10
C ASN A 336 16.94 12.55 -14.75
N ASP A 337 18.11 12.53 -14.10
CA ASP A 337 18.80 11.33 -13.64
C ASP A 337 18.06 10.60 -12.51
N CYS A 338 17.17 11.28 -11.78
CA CYS A 338 16.22 10.62 -10.89
C CYS A 338 15.18 9.77 -11.66
N GLY A 339 15.03 9.97 -12.98
CA GLY A 339 14.28 9.09 -13.88
C GLY A 339 12.78 9.00 -13.60
N GLY A 340 12.20 10.02 -12.96
CA GLY A 340 10.80 10.00 -12.52
C GLY A 340 10.52 9.06 -11.35
N HIS A 341 11.56 8.56 -10.67
CA HIS A 341 11.42 7.69 -9.51
C HIS A 341 11.00 8.50 -8.28
N GLY A 342 9.80 8.23 -7.75
CA GLY A 342 9.17 9.03 -6.69
C GLY A 342 10.08 9.31 -5.50
N ARG A 343 10.63 8.26 -4.86
CA ARG A 343 11.51 8.45 -3.70
C ARG A 343 12.81 9.17 -4.01
N ALA A 344 13.36 8.98 -5.22
CA ALA A 344 14.60 9.65 -5.61
C ALA A 344 14.37 11.15 -5.78
N LEU A 345 13.28 11.53 -6.46
CA LEU A 345 12.85 12.91 -6.60
C LEU A 345 12.54 13.55 -5.25
N GLU A 346 11.90 12.83 -4.32
CA GLU A 346 11.60 13.37 -2.98
C GLU A 346 12.89 13.75 -2.26
N ILE A 347 13.86 12.83 -2.23
CA ILE A 347 15.16 13.08 -1.59
C ILE A 347 15.89 14.23 -2.29
N PHE A 348 15.89 14.26 -3.62
CA PHE A 348 16.52 15.31 -4.42
C PHE A 348 15.94 16.69 -4.08
N TYR A 349 14.62 16.86 -4.15
CA TYR A 349 13.97 18.14 -3.87
C TYR A 349 14.07 18.54 -2.39
N ASP A 350 14.00 17.58 -1.46
CA ASP A 350 14.26 17.86 -0.04
C ASP A 350 15.67 18.42 0.19
N GLN A 351 16.67 17.99 -0.59
CA GLN A 351 18.01 18.58 -0.49
C GLN A 351 18.09 19.94 -1.18
N VAL A 352 17.60 20.07 -2.41
CA VAL A 352 17.68 21.31 -3.20
C VAL A 352 16.94 22.47 -2.54
N LEU A 353 15.79 22.21 -1.91
CA LEU A 353 14.98 23.25 -1.28
C LEU A 353 15.53 23.69 0.08
N ASN A 354 16.24 22.81 0.79
CA ASN A 354 16.77 23.11 2.13
C ASN A 354 18.23 23.57 2.11
N TYR A 355 18.99 23.25 1.06
CA TYR A 355 20.40 23.58 0.94
C TYR A 355 20.73 24.08 -0.48
N PRO A 356 21.45 25.21 -0.64
CA PRO A 356 21.99 25.57 -1.94
C PRO A 356 23.04 24.52 -2.31
N ALA A 357 22.71 23.64 -3.26
CA ALA A 357 23.64 22.65 -3.76
C ALA A 357 24.77 23.35 -4.54
N GLU A 358 25.92 23.56 -3.89
CA GLU A 358 27.13 24.10 -4.51
C GLU A 358 27.90 23.02 -5.31
N ASN A 359 27.69 21.75 -4.99
CA ASN A 359 28.33 20.61 -5.66
C ASN A 359 27.28 19.53 -5.96
N ILE A 360 27.04 19.27 -7.25
CA ILE A 360 25.97 18.36 -7.69
C ILE A 360 26.33 16.90 -7.45
N SER A 361 27.60 16.53 -7.63
CA SER A 361 28.07 15.18 -7.33
C SER A 361 27.88 14.82 -5.85
N TYR A 362 28.07 15.77 -4.94
CA TYR A 362 27.81 15.58 -3.50
C TYR A 362 26.31 15.42 -3.23
N LEU A 363 25.47 16.29 -3.80
CA LEU A 363 24.01 16.18 -3.72
C LEU A 363 23.53 14.80 -4.15
N MET A 364 23.98 14.34 -5.32
CA MET A 364 23.56 13.06 -5.87
C MET A 364 24.13 11.89 -5.06
N SER A 365 25.33 12.02 -4.48
CA SER A 365 25.86 11.02 -3.54
C SER A 365 25.00 10.90 -2.26
N MET A 366 24.40 11.99 -1.78
CA MET A 366 23.43 11.93 -0.67
C MET A 366 22.12 11.26 -1.08
N VAL A 367 21.63 11.51 -2.29
CA VAL A 367 20.45 10.81 -2.85
C VAL A 367 20.74 9.31 -2.90
N GLU A 368 21.92 8.94 -3.43
CA GLU A 368 22.40 7.56 -3.48
C GLU A 368 22.43 6.92 -2.09
N GLY A 369 23.09 7.56 -1.13
CA GLY A 369 23.26 6.98 0.21
C GLY A 369 21.93 6.73 0.91
N LYS A 370 20.95 7.62 0.73
CA LYS A 370 19.59 7.47 1.28
C LYS A 370 18.79 6.38 0.55
N LEU A 371 18.96 6.22 -0.75
CA LEU A 371 18.29 5.14 -1.50
C LEU A 371 18.91 3.78 -1.16
N LYS A 372 20.25 3.66 -1.10
CA LYS A 372 20.94 2.43 -0.70
C LYS A 372 20.51 1.98 0.69
N SER A 373 20.44 2.87 1.67
CA SER A 373 20.06 2.49 3.04
C SER A 373 18.59 2.03 3.15
N GLN A 374 17.70 2.52 2.30
CA GLN A 374 16.28 2.15 2.31
C GLN A 374 15.98 0.90 1.47
N TYR A 375 16.79 0.65 0.45
CA TYR A 375 16.51 -0.33 -0.58
C TYR A 375 17.73 -1.23 -0.87
N GLU A 376 18.56 -1.53 0.12
CA GLU A 376 19.76 -2.36 -0.06
C GLU A 376 19.44 -3.71 -0.72
N SER A 377 18.27 -4.28 -0.41
CA SER A 377 17.78 -5.55 -0.96
C SER A 377 17.21 -5.46 -2.39
N ALA A 378 17.07 -4.25 -2.94
CA ALA A 378 16.54 -4.00 -4.28
C ALA A 378 17.37 -4.62 -5.41
N PHE A 379 18.69 -4.73 -5.20
CA PHE A 379 19.62 -5.26 -6.19
C PHE A 379 20.46 -6.37 -5.57
N PRO A 380 19.93 -7.61 -5.52
CA PRO A 380 20.73 -8.76 -5.12
C PRO A 380 22.00 -8.84 -5.97
N SER A 381 23.15 -9.08 -5.33
CA SER A 381 24.43 -9.26 -6.00
C SER A 381 24.45 -10.45 -6.98
N THR A 382 23.46 -11.34 -6.88
CA THR A 382 23.26 -12.51 -7.72
C THR A 382 22.66 -12.21 -9.09
N LEU A 383 22.10 -11.01 -9.32
CA LEU A 383 21.51 -10.65 -10.60
C LEU A 383 22.60 -10.44 -11.69
N PRO A 384 22.38 -10.93 -12.92
CA PRO A 384 23.33 -10.81 -14.04
C PRO A 384 23.37 -9.37 -14.59
N LYS A 385 24.07 -8.51 -13.87
CA LYS A 385 24.10 -7.05 -14.08
C LYS A 385 24.45 -6.67 -15.52
N VAL A 386 25.50 -7.26 -16.10
CA VAL A 386 25.99 -6.90 -17.44
C VAL A 386 24.95 -7.16 -18.52
N GLU A 387 24.30 -8.31 -18.47
CA GLU A 387 23.29 -8.74 -19.43
C GLU A 387 22.01 -7.91 -19.31
N ILE A 388 21.62 -7.58 -18.07
CA ILE A 388 20.45 -6.74 -17.80
C ILE A 388 20.69 -5.32 -18.30
N VAL A 389 21.85 -4.72 -17.99
CA VAL A 389 22.20 -3.37 -18.46
C VAL A 389 22.29 -3.33 -19.98
N LYS A 390 22.87 -4.36 -20.63
CA LYS A 390 22.87 -4.48 -22.10
C LYS A 390 21.45 -4.55 -22.67
N ALA A 391 20.54 -5.28 -22.02
CA ALA A 391 19.15 -5.40 -22.47
C ALA A 391 18.39 -4.07 -22.35
N VAL A 392 18.59 -3.35 -21.24
CA VAL A 392 18.00 -2.02 -21.01
C VAL A 392 18.57 -0.98 -21.97
N LEU A 393 19.89 -0.78 -21.96
CA LEU A 393 20.55 0.25 -22.76
C LEU A 393 20.48 -0.03 -24.27
N GLY A 394 20.45 -1.30 -24.65
CA GLY A 394 20.26 -1.71 -26.04
C GLY A 394 18.81 -1.69 -26.50
N ASN A 395 17.87 -1.22 -25.66
CA ASN A 395 16.42 -1.23 -25.90
C ASN A 395 15.94 -2.54 -26.53
N LYS A 396 16.35 -3.66 -25.95
CA LYS A 396 16.17 -4.97 -26.58
C LYS A 396 14.71 -5.39 -26.50
N LEU A 397 14.12 -5.74 -27.65
CA LEU A 397 12.80 -6.34 -27.70
C LEU A 397 12.83 -7.75 -27.09
N LEU A 398 12.02 -7.97 -26.06
CA LEU A 398 11.94 -9.19 -25.28
C LEU A 398 10.48 -9.62 -25.07
N TYR A 399 10.27 -10.88 -24.75
CA TYR A 399 8.96 -11.39 -24.31
C TYR A 399 8.95 -11.56 -22.79
N SER A 400 7.81 -11.30 -22.15
CA SER A 400 7.71 -11.32 -20.68
C SER A 400 8.09 -12.69 -20.06
N ASN A 401 7.81 -13.77 -20.78
CA ASN A 401 8.12 -15.15 -20.39
C ASN A 401 9.45 -15.69 -20.97
N SER A 402 10.26 -14.84 -21.61
CA SER A 402 11.55 -15.24 -22.17
C SER A 402 12.70 -14.99 -21.21
N THR A 403 13.79 -15.71 -21.40
CA THR A 403 15.04 -15.46 -20.67
C THR A 403 15.72 -14.21 -21.21
N ILE A 404 16.38 -13.48 -20.32
CA ILE A 404 17.25 -12.38 -20.70
C ILE A 404 18.48 -12.99 -21.40
N PRO A 405 18.83 -12.54 -22.61
CA PRO A 405 19.92 -13.11 -23.40
C PRO A 405 21.24 -13.16 -22.62
N GLY A 406 21.89 -14.33 -22.63
CA GLY A 406 23.11 -14.57 -21.85
C GLY A 406 22.85 -15.03 -20.41
N THR A 407 21.59 -15.24 -20.02
CA THR A 407 21.20 -15.61 -18.66
C THR A 407 20.14 -16.71 -18.67
N THR A 408 19.89 -17.30 -17.51
CA THR A 408 18.72 -18.15 -17.25
C THR A 408 17.55 -17.38 -16.62
N LEU A 409 17.73 -16.08 -16.35
CA LEU A 409 16.76 -15.24 -15.64
C LEU A 409 15.62 -14.86 -16.58
N LEU A 410 14.37 -15.08 -16.16
CA LEU A 410 13.20 -14.65 -16.94
C LEU A 410 12.95 -13.15 -16.80
N VAL A 411 12.41 -12.52 -17.84
CA VAL A 411 12.00 -11.10 -17.82
C VAL A 411 10.99 -10.83 -16.71
N ASP A 412 9.96 -11.69 -16.58
CA ASP A 412 8.99 -11.61 -15.49
C ASP A 412 9.66 -11.77 -14.12
N GLU A 413 10.64 -12.66 -13.97
CA GLU A 413 11.36 -12.84 -12.71
C GLU A 413 12.15 -11.57 -12.32
N LEU A 414 12.81 -10.93 -13.28
CA LEU A 414 13.49 -9.65 -13.06
C LEU A 414 12.51 -8.53 -12.66
N CYS A 415 11.41 -8.41 -13.38
CA CYS A 415 10.39 -7.39 -13.14
C CYS A 415 9.58 -7.64 -11.86
N SER A 416 9.71 -8.81 -11.24
CA SER A 416 9.05 -9.16 -9.98
C SER A 416 9.49 -8.25 -8.84
N THR A 417 10.73 -7.74 -8.88
CA THR A 417 11.29 -6.74 -7.97
C THR A 417 10.55 -5.40 -8.06
N GLY A 418 9.90 -5.15 -9.19
CA GLY A 418 9.15 -3.94 -9.52
C GLY A 418 10.01 -2.71 -9.83
N LEU A 419 11.33 -2.78 -9.67
CA LEU A 419 12.26 -1.67 -9.89
C LEU A 419 12.64 -1.52 -11.36
N ILE A 420 12.72 -2.66 -12.05
CA ILE A 420 12.81 -2.74 -13.51
C ILE A 420 11.40 -3.01 -14.02
N ARG A 421 10.98 -2.21 -14.99
CA ARG A 421 9.65 -2.31 -15.60
C ARG A 421 9.76 -3.00 -16.94
N PHE A 422 8.78 -3.84 -17.24
CA PHE A 422 8.54 -4.28 -18.61
C PHE A 422 7.50 -3.35 -19.22
N ILE A 423 7.90 -2.63 -20.26
CA ILE A 423 7.03 -1.73 -21.04
C ILE A 423 6.56 -2.51 -22.27
N PRO A 424 5.28 -2.90 -22.34
CA PRO A 424 4.74 -3.58 -23.51
C PRO A 424 4.92 -2.70 -24.74
N SER A 425 5.32 -3.30 -25.85
CA SER A 425 5.36 -2.57 -27.11
C SER A 425 3.96 -2.48 -27.71
N ASN A 426 3.58 -1.27 -28.10
CA ASN A 426 2.31 -0.99 -28.77
C ASN A 426 2.45 -0.93 -30.30
N GLU A 427 3.62 -1.25 -30.84
CA GLU A 427 3.79 -1.17 -32.30
C GLU A 427 3.01 -2.29 -33.01
N PRO A 428 2.31 -1.97 -34.12
CA PRO A 428 1.50 -2.93 -34.86
C PRO A 428 2.28 -4.14 -35.38
N ASN A 429 3.59 -3.97 -35.60
CA ASN A 429 4.46 -4.97 -36.20
C ASN A 429 5.06 -5.95 -35.18
N TYR A 430 4.88 -5.71 -33.88
CA TYR A 430 5.40 -6.59 -32.86
C TYR A 430 4.35 -7.57 -32.34
N MET A 431 4.81 -8.75 -31.94
CA MET A 431 3.93 -9.77 -31.39
C MET A 431 3.37 -9.35 -30.03
N ILE A 432 2.11 -9.69 -29.77
CA ILE A 432 1.45 -9.48 -28.48
C ILE A 432 2.28 -10.13 -27.37
N GLY A 433 2.57 -9.36 -26.31
CA GLY A 433 3.37 -9.81 -25.18
C GLY A 433 4.88 -9.55 -25.32
N SER A 434 5.31 -8.88 -26.39
CA SER A 434 6.65 -8.32 -26.49
C SER A 434 6.74 -6.89 -25.94
N GLY A 435 7.94 -6.46 -25.59
CA GLY A 435 8.20 -5.18 -24.96
C GLY A 435 9.66 -5.00 -24.57
N TYR A 436 9.92 -3.97 -23.79
CA TYR A 436 11.27 -3.52 -23.44
C TYR A 436 11.44 -3.45 -21.93
N LEU A 437 12.68 -3.58 -21.47
CA LEU A 437 13.03 -3.34 -20.07
C LEU A 437 13.37 -1.86 -19.88
N GLU A 438 12.74 -1.25 -18.89
CA GLU A 438 13.01 0.12 -18.48
C GLU A 438 13.53 0.12 -17.04
N LEU A 439 14.64 0.82 -16.83
CA LEU A 439 15.28 1.02 -15.53
C LEU A 439 15.51 2.53 -15.33
N PRO A 440 14.92 3.17 -14.30
CA PRO A 440 15.25 4.55 -13.96
C PRO A 440 16.75 4.74 -13.78
N TYR A 441 17.30 5.83 -14.29
CA TYR A 441 18.74 6.03 -14.33
C TYR A 441 19.41 5.98 -12.94
N ILE A 442 18.79 6.59 -11.94
CA ILE A 442 19.24 6.51 -10.55
C ILE A 442 19.52 5.08 -10.08
N TRP A 443 18.71 4.11 -10.54
CA TRP A 443 18.92 2.71 -10.20
C TRP A 443 20.04 2.05 -10.99
N LEU A 444 20.19 2.39 -12.27
CA LEU A 444 21.35 1.97 -13.05
C LEU A 444 22.65 2.45 -12.39
N TRP A 445 22.68 3.74 -12.01
CA TRP A 445 23.81 4.34 -11.33
C TRP A 445 24.11 3.64 -10.00
N LEU A 446 23.10 3.52 -9.12
CA LEU A 446 23.23 2.84 -7.83
C LEU A 446 23.77 1.41 -7.94
N TRP A 447 23.33 0.68 -8.96
CA TRP A 447 23.70 -0.71 -9.14
C TRP A 447 25.07 -0.90 -9.80
N CYS A 448 25.49 0.05 -10.66
CA CYS A 448 26.68 -0.10 -11.51
C CYS A 448 27.89 0.72 -11.04
N LYS A 449 27.73 1.75 -10.21
CA LYS A 449 28.80 2.70 -9.84
C LYS A 449 30.09 2.04 -9.34
N GLU A 450 29.97 1.02 -8.50
CA GLU A 450 31.11 0.34 -7.87
C GLU A 450 31.76 -0.71 -8.77
N ASP A 451 31.19 -0.99 -9.93
CA ASP A 451 31.60 -2.06 -10.82
C ASP A 451 32.61 -1.53 -11.86
N LEU A 452 33.80 -2.14 -11.89
CA LEU A 452 34.91 -1.75 -12.76
C LEU A 452 34.52 -1.66 -14.25
N LEU A 453 33.56 -2.48 -14.69
CA LEU A 453 33.08 -2.47 -16.07
C LEU A 453 32.32 -1.18 -16.42
N PHE A 454 31.64 -0.60 -15.43
CA PHE A 454 30.75 0.55 -15.61
C PHE A 454 31.36 1.87 -15.13
N GLN A 455 32.47 1.84 -14.39
CA GLN A 455 33.20 3.06 -13.97
C GLN A 455 33.53 3.99 -15.15
N LYS A 456 33.82 3.42 -16.33
CA LYS A 456 34.11 4.21 -17.55
C LYS A 456 32.90 4.94 -18.12
N LEU A 457 31.68 4.61 -17.70
CA LEU A 457 30.48 5.32 -18.12
C LEU A 457 30.30 6.66 -17.40
N GLN A 458 31.09 6.93 -16.35
CA GLN A 458 31.09 8.21 -15.63
C GLN A 458 29.67 8.66 -15.25
N LEU A 459 28.90 7.75 -14.64
CA LEU A 459 27.48 7.92 -14.34
C LEU A 459 27.18 9.04 -13.30
N ASP A 460 28.20 9.67 -12.74
CA ASP A 460 28.12 10.75 -11.77
C ASP A 460 28.97 11.98 -12.13
N ASP A 461 29.40 12.08 -13.39
CA ASP A 461 30.18 13.21 -13.88
C ASP A 461 29.26 14.35 -14.34
N TYR A 462 29.00 15.26 -13.40
CA TYR A 462 28.29 16.51 -13.67
C TYR A 462 29.25 17.65 -14.04
N ALA A 463 30.57 17.43 -14.07
CA ALA A 463 31.55 18.50 -14.21
C ALA A 463 31.42 19.24 -15.54
N PHE A 464 31.00 18.54 -16.61
CA PHE A 464 30.70 19.15 -17.91
C PHE A 464 29.59 20.21 -17.80
N HIS A 465 28.50 19.91 -17.10
CA HIS A 465 27.37 20.82 -16.91
C HIS A 465 27.65 21.91 -15.85
N GLU A 466 28.58 21.66 -14.93
CA GLU A 466 29.06 22.68 -13.99
C GLU A 466 30.00 23.70 -14.67
N GLN A 467 30.74 23.28 -15.70
CA GLN A 467 31.69 24.14 -16.44
C GLN A 467 31.08 24.93 -17.59
N ASP A 468 30.02 24.42 -18.23
CA ASP A 468 29.30 25.11 -19.30
C ASP A 468 27.80 25.27 -18.99
N PRO A 469 27.38 26.43 -18.44
CA PRO A 469 25.98 26.74 -18.17
C PRO A 469 25.08 26.82 -19.41
N THR A 470 25.67 26.85 -20.61
CA THR A 470 24.95 26.89 -21.89
C THR A 470 24.77 25.51 -22.53
N ALA A 471 25.42 24.48 -21.96
CA ALA A 471 25.26 23.11 -22.39
C ALA A 471 23.79 22.69 -22.27
N PRO A 472 23.18 22.14 -23.33
CA PRO A 472 21.80 21.69 -23.26
C PRO A 472 21.67 20.59 -22.20
N ALA A 473 20.71 20.73 -21.28
CA ALA A 473 20.32 19.69 -20.31
C ALA A 473 19.65 18.46 -20.98
N ALA A 474 19.80 18.33 -22.31
CA ALA A 474 19.09 17.39 -23.15
C ALA A 474 19.81 16.04 -23.31
N PHE A 475 20.88 15.78 -22.56
CA PHE A 475 21.48 14.45 -22.49
C PHE A 475 20.90 13.66 -21.31
N GLY A 476 19.56 13.62 -21.20
CA GLY A 476 18.89 12.68 -20.32
C GLY A 476 19.10 11.26 -20.83
N TRP A 477 19.34 10.30 -19.94
CA TRP A 477 19.44 8.87 -20.31
C TRP A 477 18.16 8.32 -20.95
N SER A 478 17.01 8.94 -20.69
CA SER A 478 15.77 8.71 -21.43
C SER A 478 15.90 8.97 -22.94
N ASN A 479 16.81 9.86 -23.36
CA ASN A 479 17.12 10.14 -24.77
C ASN A 479 18.12 9.13 -25.38
N LEU A 480 18.73 8.25 -24.58
CA LEU A 480 19.40 7.05 -25.08
C LEU A 480 18.40 5.92 -25.34
N LEU A 481 17.32 5.84 -24.55
CA LEU A 481 16.20 4.90 -24.75
C LEU A 481 15.29 5.33 -25.91
N LEU A 482 15.14 6.64 -26.14
CA LEU A 482 14.48 7.24 -27.30
C LEU A 482 15.52 7.67 -28.35
N LYS A 483 16.08 6.71 -29.08
CA LYS A 483 16.61 6.98 -30.42
C LYS A 483 15.94 6.07 -31.44
N GLU A 484 14.85 6.58 -32.00
CA GLU A 484 14.73 6.59 -33.46
C GLU A 484 15.98 7.28 -34.02
N VAL A 485 16.97 6.51 -34.45
CA VAL A 485 17.93 6.94 -35.46
C VAL A 485 18.15 5.77 -36.40
N LEU A 486 17.41 5.83 -37.52
CA LEU A 486 17.82 5.38 -38.85
C LEU A 486 19.24 4.80 -38.93
N VAL A 487 19.35 3.47 -39.04
CA VAL A 487 20.02 2.74 -40.14
C VAL A 487 19.31 1.40 -40.33
#